data_AF-A0A7Y3CDE9-F1
#
_entry.id   AF-A0A7Y3CDE9-F1
#
_cell.length_a   1.000
_cell.length_b   1.000
_cell.length_c   1.000
_cell.angle_alpha   90.00
_cell.angle_beta   90.00
_cell.angle_gamma   90.00
#
_symmetry.space_group_name_H-M   'P 1'
#
loop_
_entity.id
_entity.type
_entity.pdbx_description
1 polymer ?
#
loop_
_entity_poly.entity_id
_entity_poly.type
_entity_poly.pdbx_seq_one_letter_code
_entity_poly.pdbx_strand_id
1 'polypeptide(L)'
;ILVSAVLVENRMDMVVSNLRVQTNYTFQRNVGRSLHKIPNTALISFISKEDDEWILKSMDPVSGATRIITTLPEGVQEMCWLIDGSVLAGQGNQLFRYTPGKDNSWELFADFSEGEIGTITRLATNAISNLLLMVAEIPDN
;
A
#
# COMPACT_ATOMS: atom_id res chain seq x y z
N ILE A 1 12.97 12.53 -10.68
CA ILE A 1 12.98 11.09 -10.37
C ILE A 1 11.57 10.57 -10.57
N LEU A 2 11.43 9.42 -11.20
CA LEU A 2 10.18 8.69 -11.33
C LEU A 2 10.36 7.36 -10.59
N VAL A 3 9.39 7.01 -9.74
CA VAL A 3 9.32 5.67 -9.16
C VAL A 3 8.11 4.97 -9.73
N SER A 4 8.30 3.74 -10.18
CA SER A 4 7.29 2.96 -10.90
C SER A 4 7.34 1.50 -10.47
N ALA A 5 6.18 0.85 -10.38
CA ALA A 5 6.10 -0.61 -10.38
C ALA A 5 6.12 -1.10 -11.83
N VAL A 6 7.01 -2.02 -12.15
CA VAL A 6 7.19 -2.61 -13.48
C VAL A 6 6.88 -4.09 -13.39
N LEU A 7 5.99 -4.59 -14.26
CA LEU A 7 5.70 -6.02 -14.37
C LEU A 7 6.92 -6.74 -14.97
N VAL A 8 7.47 -7.68 -14.21
CA VAL A 8 8.61 -8.52 -14.60
C VAL A 8 8.18 -9.97 -14.40
N GLU A 9 8.05 -10.71 -15.50
CA GLU A 9 7.52 -12.08 -15.49
C GLU A 9 6.14 -12.15 -14.81
N ASN A 10 6.04 -12.80 -13.65
CA ASN A 10 4.83 -12.99 -12.86
C ASN A 10 4.81 -12.14 -11.57
N ARG A 11 5.70 -11.15 -11.42
CA ARG A 11 5.76 -10.26 -10.26
C ARG A 11 5.89 -8.80 -10.67
N MET A 12 5.82 -7.89 -9.71
CA MET A 12 6.16 -6.48 -9.93
C MET A 12 7.46 -6.14 -9.21
N ASP A 13 8.34 -5.43 -9.89
CA ASP A 13 9.55 -4.86 -9.30
C ASP A 13 9.42 -3.33 -9.24
N MET A 14 9.90 -2.71 -8.17
CA MET A 14 9.95 -1.25 -8.07
C MET A 14 11.23 -0.73 -8.73
N VAL A 15 11.06 0.14 -9.72
CA VAL A 15 12.14 0.74 -10.52
C VAL A 15 12.19 2.24 -10.25
N VAL A 16 13.41 2.75 -10.05
CA VAL A 16 13.70 4.18 -9.93
C VAL A 16 14.34 4.64 -11.23
N SER A 17 13.73 5.63 -11.87
CA SER A 17 14.19 6.21 -13.13
C SER A 17 14.57 7.68 -12.97
N ASN A 18 15.75 8.06 -13.43
CA ASN A 18 16.14 9.45 -13.60
C ASN A 18 16.03 9.84 -15.07
N LEU A 19 14.90 10.46 -15.43
CA LEU A 19 14.60 10.85 -16.80
C LEU A 19 15.55 11.93 -17.36
N ARG A 20 16.24 12.71 -16.50
CA ARG A 20 17.18 13.75 -16.95
C ARG A 20 18.49 13.17 -17.48
N VAL A 21 19.00 12.15 -16.81
CA VAL A 21 20.26 11.47 -17.21
C VAL A 21 20.01 10.11 -17.85
N GLN A 22 18.75 9.77 -18.12
CA GLN A 22 18.31 8.56 -18.81
C GLN A 22 18.78 7.25 -18.17
N THR A 23 18.87 7.21 -16.84
CA THR A 23 19.19 6.00 -16.09
C THR A 23 17.97 5.43 -15.40
N ASN A 24 17.96 4.11 -15.23
CA ASN A 24 17.03 3.44 -14.35
C ASN A 24 17.74 2.28 -13.63
N TYR A 25 17.21 1.87 -12.50
CA TYR A 25 17.64 0.67 -11.80
C TYR A 25 16.48 0.08 -11.01
N THR A 26 16.47 -1.24 -10.85
CA THR A 26 15.56 -1.92 -9.93
C THR A 26 15.96 -1.61 -8.51
N PHE A 27 15.08 -0.93 -7.77
CA PHE A 27 15.30 -0.57 -6.38
C PHE A 27 14.93 -1.73 -5.45
N GLN A 28 13.77 -2.36 -5.67
CA GLN A 28 13.33 -3.51 -4.90
C GLN A 28 12.56 -4.49 -5.78
N ARG A 29 12.76 -5.79 -5.57
CA ARG A 29 12.03 -6.83 -6.28
C ARG A 29 10.76 -7.22 -5.54
N ASN A 30 9.81 -7.82 -6.25
CA ASN A 30 8.59 -8.39 -5.69
C ASN A 30 7.82 -7.43 -4.76
N VAL A 31 7.40 -6.29 -5.29
CA VAL A 31 6.56 -5.32 -4.57
C VAL A 31 5.08 -5.56 -4.82
N GLY A 32 4.24 -5.07 -3.91
CA GLY A 32 2.80 -5.01 -4.09
C GLY A 32 2.35 -3.89 -5.03
N ARG A 33 1.04 -3.87 -5.29
CA ARG A 33 0.40 -2.92 -6.24
C ARG A 33 0.25 -1.53 -5.64
N SER A 34 0.21 -1.45 -4.31
CA SER A 34 0.01 -0.23 -3.55
C SER A 34 1.33 0.56 -3.44
N LEU A 35 1.68 1.25 -4.53
CA LEU A 35 2.77 2.24 -4.60
C LEU A 35 2.17 3.64 -4.45
N HIS A 36 2.41 4.29 -3.31
CA HIS A 36 1.77 5.58 -2.98
C HIS A 36 2.78 6.62 -2.53
N LYS A 37 2.53 7.90 -2.83
CA LYS A 37 3.14 8.99 -2.07
C LYS A 37 2.55 9.01 -0.66
N ILE A 38 3.39 9.14 0.36
CA ILE A 38 2.91 9.32 1.74
C ILE A 38 2.41 10.76 1.88
N PRO A 39 1.14 10.99 2.29
CA PRO A 39 0.58 12.33 2.42
C PRO A 39 1.45 13.26 3.27
N ASN A 40 1.50 14.54 2.90
CA ASN A 40 2.27 15.58 3.58
C ASN A 40 3.79 15.35 3.69
N THR A 41 4.36 14.44 2.89
CA THR A 41 5.80 14.20 2.84
C THR A 41 6.35 14.17 1.41
N ALA A 42 7.68 14.08 1.27
CA ALA A 42 8.35 13.77 0.01
C ALA A 42 8.57 12.26 -0.20
N LEU A 43 8.18 11.43 0.77
CA LEU A 43 8.43 9.99 0.78
C LEU A 43 7.39 9.26 -0.06
N ILE A 44 7.81 8.13 -0.60
CA ILE A 44 6.91 7.14 -1.16
C ILE A 44 6.78 5.97 -0.18
N SER A 45 5.72 5.20 -0.35
CA SER A 45 5.48 3.95 0.34
C SER A 45 5.18 2.85 -0.66
N PHE A 46 5.57 1.64 -0.31
CA PHE A 46 5.33 0.45 -1.11
C PHE A 46 5.27 -0.78 -0.20
N ILE A 47 4.59 -1.82 -0.67
CA ILE A 47 4.53 -3.11 0.02
C ILE A 47 5.68 -3.98 -0.50
N SER A 48 6.53 -4.43 0.39
CA SER A 48 7.56 -5.44 0.17
C SER A 48 6.96 -6.83 0.31
N LYS A 49 7.13 -7.70 -0.69
CA LYS A 49 6.72 -9.11 -0.65
C LYS A 49 7.91 -10.06 -0.85
N GLU A 50 9.14 -9.60 -0.59
CA GLU A 50 10.35 -10.40 -0.77
C GLU A 50 10.42 -11.58 0.22
N ASP A 51 9.82 -11.41 1.39
CA ASP A 51 9.72 -12.40 2.45
C ASP A 51 8.26 -12.87 2.64
N ASP A 52 8.06 -13.89 3.48
CA ASP A 52 6.73 -14.45 3.78
C ASP A 52 5.80 -13.39 4.38
N GLU A 53 6.31 -12.56 5.28
CA GLU A 53 5.58 -11.42 5.84
C GLU A 53 5.65 -10.21 4.90
N TRP A 54 4.49 -9.66 4.54
CA TRP A 54 4.44 -8.46 3.72
C TRP A 54 4.65 -7.22 4.58
N ILE A 55 5.59 -6.37 4.17
CA ILE A 55 6.02 -5.21 4.96
C ILE A 55 5.69 -3.94 4.21
N LEU A 56 4.99 -3.01 4.86
CA LEU A 56 4.84 -1.66 4.37
C LEU A 56 6.11 -0.87 4.68
N LYS A 57 6.81 -0.41 3.64
CA LYS A 57 8.04 0.39 3.73
C LYS A 57 7.79 1.81 3.22
N SER A 58 8.58 2.76 3.73
CA SER A 58 8.76 4.10 3.16
C SER A 58 10.12 4.21 2.51
N MET A 59 10.23 5.00 1.44
CA MET A 59 11.49 5.30 0.78
C MET A 59 11.55 6.76 0.33
N ASP A 60 12.71 7.39 0.55
CA ASP A 60 13.03 8.70 -0.04
C ASP A 60 13.48 8.52 -1.50
N PRO A 61 12.74 9.05 -2.49
CA PRO A 61 13.04 8.84 -3.91
C PRO A 61 14.35 9.49 -4.38
N VAL A 62 14.95 10.38 -3.59
CA VAL A 62 16.23 11.03 -3.92
C VAL A 62 17.40 10.25 -3.36
N SER A 63 17.36 9.93 -2.06
CA SER A 63 18.48 9.28 -1.37
C SER A 63 18.42 7.74 -1.40
N GLY A 64 17.24 7.17 -1.63
CA GLY A 64 16.97 5.74 -1.49
C GLY A 64 16.84 5.27 -0.03
N ALA A 65 16.95 6.16 0.95
CA ALA A 65 16.82 5.80 2.36
C ALA A 65 15.44 5.16 2.61
N THR A 66 15.45 3.94 3.15
CA THR A 66 14.25 3.13 3.36
C THR A 66 14.03 2.87 4.85
N ARG A 67 12.76 2.87 5.27
CA ARG A 67 12.35 2.51 6.63
C ARG A 67 11.14 1.60 6.60
N ILE A 68 11.11 0.64 7.50
CA ILE A 68 9.91 -0.15 7.78
C ILE A 68 8.89 0.76 8.48
N ILE A 69 7.64 0.72 8.03
CA ILE A 69 6.51 1.40 8.68
C ILE A 69 5.82 0.40 9.60
N THR A 70 5.38 -0.73 9.05
CA THR A 70 4.67 -1.80 9.78
C THR A 70 4.64 -3.07 8.95
N THR A 71 4.46 -4.22 9.61
CA THR A 71 4.07 -5.47 8.95
C THR A 71 2.56 -5.41 8.65
N LEU A 72 2.14 -5.89 7.48
CA LEU A 72 0.73 -5.94 7.11
C LEU A 72 0.04 -7.15 7.78
N PRO A 73 -1.26 -7.03 8.12
CA PRO A 73 -2.06 -8.20 8.48
C PRO A 73 -2.05 -9.23 7.35
N GLU A 74 -2.10 -10.51 7.72
CA GLU A 74 -2.13 -11.61 6.76
C GLU A 74 -3.34 -11.50 5.83
N GLY A 75 -3.14 -11.75 4.53
CA GLY A 75 -4.22 -11.70 3.54
C GLY A 75 -4.56 -10.30 3.02
N VAL A 76 -3.95 -9.23 3.54
CA VAL A 76 -4.13 -7.87 2.99
C VAL A 76 -3.63 -7.81 1.55
N GLN A 77 -4.51 -7.43 0.63
CA GLN A 77 -4.17 -7.33 -0.80
C GLN A 77 -3.83 -5.89 -1.23
N GLU A 78 -4.45 -4.90 -0.59
CA GLU A 78 -4.36 -3.49 -0.96
C GLU A 78 -4.41 -2.61 0.29
N MET A 79 -3.83 -1.42 0.16
CA MET A 79 -3.95 -0.35 1.14
C MET A 79 -4.09 1.00 0.47
N CYS A 80 -4.57 1.99 1.22
CA CYS A 80 -4.52 3.38 0.82
C CYS A 80 -4.21 4.28 2.03
N TRP A 81 -3.51 5.39 1.78
CA TRP A 81 -3.28 6.40 2.79
C TRP A 81 -4.49 7.33 2.96
N LEU A 82 -4.71 7.77 4.19
CA LEU A 82 -5.56 8.91 4.51
C LEU A 82 -4.70 10.18 4.64
N ILE A 83 -5.30 11.34 4.39
CA ILE A 83 -4.62 12.65 4.42
C ILE A 83 -4.02 12.99 5.79
N ASP A 84 -4.54 12.40 6.87
CA ASP A 84 -4.03 12.54 8.23
C ASP A 84 -2.78 11.70 8.52
N GLY A 85 -2.35 10.88 7.56
CA GLY A 85 -1.19 10.01 7.67
C GLY A 85 -1.50 8.63 8.26
N SER A 86 -2.76 8.27 8.47
CA SER A 86 -3.14 6.88 8.74
C SER A 86 -3.26 6.06 7.45
N VAL A 87 -3.24 4.74 7.57
CA VAL A 87 -3.33 3.77 6.47
C VAL A 87 -4.59 2.93 6.68
N LEU A 88 -5.38 2.76 5.64
CA LEU A 88 -6.42 1.73 5.58
C LEU A 88 -5.94 0.54 4.78
N ALA A 89 -6.22 -0.67 5.25
CA ALA A 89 -5.94 -1.93 4.58
C ALA A 89 -7.20 -2.80 4.56
N GLY A 90 -7.45 -3.47 3.43
CA GLY A 90 -8.57 -4.40 3.29
C GLY A 90 -8.10 -5.84 3.53
N GLN A 91 -8.81 -6.57 4.38
CA GLN A 91 -8.59 -7.99 4.68
C GLN A 91 -9.94 -8.69 4.66
N GLY A 92 -10.19 -9.56 3.68
CA GLY A 92 -11.52 -10.14 3.49
C GLY A 92 -12.58 -9.04 3.30
N ASN A 93 -13.67 -9.12 4.06
CA ASN A 93 -14.74 -8.14 4.15
C ASN A 93 -14.51 -7.09 5.26
N GLN A 94 -13.28 -6.90 5.74
CA GLN A 94 -12.96 -5.98 6.83
C GLN A 94 -11.96 -4.91 6.39
N LEU A 95 -12.11 -3.71 6.96
CA LEU A 95 -11.12 -2.63 6.89
C LEU A 95 -10.39 -2.51 8.21
N PHE A 96 -9.06 -2.48 8.13
CA PHE A 96 -8.18 -2.18 9.24
C PHE A 96 -7.54 -0.82 9.06
N ARG A 97 -7.26 -0.13 10.16
CA ARG A 97 -6.53 1.14 10.20
C ARG A 97 -5.25 0.99 10.99
N TYR A 98 -4.21 1.70 10.55
CA TYR A 98 -2.96 1.86 11.28
C TYR A 98 -2.42 3.28 11.14
N THR A 99 -2.00 3.88 12.25
CA THR A 99 -1.42 5.22 12.30
C THR A 99 0.05 5.13 12.73
N PRO A 100 0.99 5.30 11.78
CA PRO A 100 2.42 5.23 12.07
C PRO A 100 2.84 6.17 13.20
N GLY A 101 3.60 5.65 14.17
CA GLY A 101 4.10 6.40 15.32
C GLY A 101 3.07 6.68 16.41
N LYS A 102 1.82 6.23 16.26
CA LYS A 102 0.79 6.28 17.31
C LYS A 102 0.32 4.89 17.70
N ASP A 103 0.04 4.03 16.72
CA ASP A 103 -0.58 2.73 16.95
C ASP A 103 0.49 1.64 17.10
N ASN A 104 0.28 0.71 18.03
CA ASN A 104 1.15 -0.45 18.24
C ASN A 104 0.78 -1.64 17.35
N SER A 105 -0.46 -1.67 16.83
CA SER A 105 -1.01 -2.74 16.01
C SER A 105 -2.08 -2.19 15.08
N TRP A 106 -2.45 -2.95 14.06
CA TRP A 106 -3.61 -2.65 13.23
C TRP A 106 -4.91 -2.79 14.03
N GLU A 107 -5.84 -1.87 13.83
CA GLU A 107 -7.14 -1.84 14.51
C GLU A 107 -8.27 -2.01 13.50
N LEU A 108 -9.33 -2.73 13.88
CA LEU A 108 -10.53 -2.84 13.05
C LEU A 108 -11.18 -1.46 12.92
N PHE A 109 -11.34 -1.00 11.68
CA PHE A 109 -11.94 0.30 11.35
C PHE A 109 -13.40 0.16 10.92
N ALA A 110 -13.69 -0.84 10.08
CA ALA A 110 -15.03 -1.19 9.68
C ALA A 110 -15.10 -2.70 9.39
N ASP A 111 -16.25 -3.29 9.72
CA ASP A 111 -16.58 -4.67 9.41
C ASP A 111 -17.89 -4.66 8.62
N PHE A 112 -17.90 -5.31 7.47
CA PHE A 112 -19.09 -5.44 6.64
C PHE A 112 -19.67 -6.81 6.89
N SER A 113 -20.95 -6.91 7.22
CA SER A 113 -21.55 -8.17 7.66
C SER A 113 -21.32 -9.27 6.63
N GLU A 114 -21.20 -10.52 7.09
CA GLU A 114 -21.05 -11.67 6.20
C GLU A 114 -22.19 -11.69 5.15
N GLY A 115 -21.81 -11.82 3.87
CA GLY A 115 -22.74 -11.79 2.75
C GLY A 115 -23.11 -10.39 2.24
N GLU A 116 -22.68 -9.29 2.87
CA GLU A 116 -22.85 -7.94 2.29
C GLU A 116 -21.87 -7.70 1.14
N ILE A 117 -20.61 -8.09 1.33
CA ILE A 117 -19.54 -8.03 0.34
C ILE A 117 -18.60 -9.25 0.51
N GLY A 118 -17.92 -9.64 -0.57
CA GLY A 118 -16.82 -10.59 -0.52
C GLY A 118 -15.49 -9.91 -0.18
N THR A 119 -14.38 -10.44 -0.70
CA THR A 119 -13.04 -9.88 -0.43
C THR A 119 -12.87 -8.48 -1.01
N ILE A 120 -12.41 -7.53 -0.20
CA ILE A 120 -11.99 -6.20 -0.64
C ILE A 120 -10.74 -6.35 -1.52
N THR A 121 -10.86 -5.95 -2.79
CA THR A 121 -9.79 -6.08 -3.78
C THR A 121 -9.17 -4.75 -4.21
N ARG A 122 -9.80 -3.60 -3.90
CA ARG A 122 -9.23 -2.25 -4.10
C ARG A 122 -9.70 -1.27 -3.05
N LEU A 123 -8.79 -0.37 -2.69
CA LEU A 123 -9.05 0.81 -1.87
C LEU A 123 -8.41 2.04 -2.50
N ALA A 124 -9.13 3.16 -2.47
CA ALA A 124 -8.59 4.46 -2.82
C ALA A 124 -9.36 5.56 -2.08
N THR A 125 -8.67 6.64 -1.72
CA THR A 125 -9.33 7.84 -1.19
C THR A 125 -9.11 9.03 -2.11
N ASN A 126 -9.98 10.02 -2.01
CA ASN A 126 -9.73 11.30 -2.66
C ASN A 126 -8.64 12.11 -1.91
N ALA A 127 -8.20 13.22 -2.49
CA ALA A 127 -7.03 13.98 -2.01
C ALA A 127 -7.13 14.48 -0.55
N ILE A 128 -8.34 14.68 -0.03
CA ILE A 128 -8.59 15.10 1.36
C ILE A 128 -9.19 13.98 2.23
N SER A 129 -9.27 12.77 1.68
CA SER A 129 -9.77 11.55 2.34
C SER A 129 -11.14 11.67 3.00
N ASN A 130 -12.03 12.49 2.44
CA ASN A 130 -13.45 12.52 2.85
C ASN A 130 -14.33 11.60 1.99
N LEU A 131 -13.77 10.96 0.97
CA LEU A 131 -14.40 9.93 0.15
C LEU A 131 -13.49 8.70 0.11
N LEU A 132 -14.09 7.53 0.31
CA LEU A 132 -13.46 6.22 0.16
C LEU A 132 -14.12 5.49 -1.02
N LEU A 133 -13.31 5.08 -1.99
CA LEU A 133 -13.69 4.12 -3.02
C LEU A 133 -13.22 2.73 -2.58
N MET A 134 -14.13 1.78 -2.62
CA MET A 134 -13.88 0.38 -2.31
C MET A 134 -14.41 -0.48 -3.46
N VAL A 135 -13.63 -1.49 -3.85
CA VAL A 135 -14.08 -2.57 -4.72
C VAL A 135 -13.98 -3.86 -3.93
N ALA A 136 -15.07 -4.62 -3.90
CA ALA A 136 -15.13 -5.93 -3.26
C ALA A 136 -15.71 -6.96 -4.23
N GLU A 137 -15.38 -8.22 -3.99
CA GLU A 137 -16.01 -9.34 -4.68
C GLU A 137 -17.52 -9.36 -4.41
N ILE A 138 -18.29 -9.84 -5.38
CA ILE A 138 -19.70 -10.12 -5.17
C ILE A 138 -19.77 -11.38 -4.30
N PRO A 139 -20.51 -11.39 -3.19
CA PRO A 139 -20.68 -12.56 -2.35
C PRO A 139 -21.18 -13.77 -3.16
N ASP A 140 -20.55 -14.92 -2.97
CA ASP A 140 -21.08 -16.20 -3.43
C ASP A 140 -22.26 -16.55 -2.51
N ASN A 141 -23.50 -16.32 -2.97
CA ASN A 141 -24.72 -16.68 -2.22
C ASN A 141 -24.72 -18.15 -1.78
#